data_AF-A0A4S2RCL6-F1
#
_entry.id   AF-A0A4S2RCL6-F1
#
_cell.length_a   1.000
_cell.length_b   1.000
_cell.length_c   1.000
_cell.angle_alpha   90.00
_cell.angle_beta   90.00
_cell.angle_gamma   90.00
#
_symmetry.space_group_name_H-M   'P 1'
#
loop_
_entity.id
_entity.type
_entity.pdbx_description
1 polymer ?
#
loop_
_entity_poly.entity_id
_entity_poly.type
_entity_poly.pdbx_seq_one_letter_code
_entity_poly.pdbx_strand_id
1 'polypeptide(L)'
;MDVLDRISTARDWTAPAHPAPVRAVIDREGAKWERMRTWPEFYNPSLSIAGYCAERVYGDPAVDLARFLEVFQASNGSIANSPGASAVFLLESERRDRPLDSRRLAQLREYLHSRVPSDTAYLDQVPHFVTAWTVMFHHELGTPQDPPCTPRALDELSRDLHHPPGLLCTVGSGTTSPGDTDSTACGAIAARITGRPAPKAATLDFMIEPGSDAYRTFLFEHDPSLTTNIHMAALLDLEQDHGRLLRVLRWLQSQTARQRARACKWHLSPAYALGEMARVMSRIDHPLARSLSADASAQIARTQNGDGGWGVAGSTAEETAYSAIGLAAAVEQGLAGAHWERTLRRAHTFLSKHEPQLTPLWLGKTLYCVQPLVHLIHTVAIRRIDTMYTQE
;
A
#
# COMPACT_ATOMS: atom_id res chain seq x y z
N MET A 1 -10.93 7.66 24.54
CA MET A 1 -10.78 9.04 23.99
C MET A 1 -9.76 8.97 22.89
N ASP A 2 -10.00 9.65 21.78
CA ASP A 2 -9.04 9.72 20.69
C ASP A 2 -7.84 10.62 21.07
N VAL A 3 -6.74 10.55 20.30
CA VAL A 3 -5.59 11.44 20.48
C VAL A 3 -5.99 12.91 20.37
N LEU A 4 -6.87 13.26 19.42
CA LEU A 4 -7.31 14.64 19.24
C LEU A 4 -8.16 15.14 20.42
N ASP A 5 -8.96 14.26 21.03
CA ASP A 5 -9.71 14.60 22.25
C ASP A 5 -8.76 14.92 23.41
N ARG A 6 -7.70 14.11 23.56
CA ARG A 6 -6.67 14.30 24.59
C ARG A 6 -5.89 15.59 24.38
N ILE A 7 -5.49 15.88 23.15
CA ILE A 7 -4.81 17.14 22.80
C ILE A 7 -5.74 18.33 23.04
N SER A 8 -7.00 18.25 22.61
CA SER A 8 -7.98 19.32 22.80
C SER A 8 -8.18 19.62 24.28
N THR A 9 -8.36 18.57 25.09
CA THR A 9 -8.47 18.70 26.55
C THR A 9 -7.22 19.34 27.17
N ALA A 10 -6.02 18.94 26.74
CA ALA A 10 -4.77 19.50 27.25
C ALA A 10 -4.51 20.95 26.81
N ARG A 11 -5.26 21.46 25.82
CA ARG A 11 -5.16 22.83 25.27
C ARG A 11 -6.37 23.70 25.59
N ASP A 12 -7.30 23.22 26.42
CA ASP A 12 -8.60 23.86 26.70
C ASP A 12 -9.41 24.15 25.42
N TRP A 13 -9.30 23.29 24.40
CA TRP A 13 -10.10 23.34 23.19
C TRP A 13 -11.35 22.47 23.31
N THR A 14 -12.42 22.88 22.63
CA THR A 14 -13.64 22.07 22.54
C THR A 14 -13.40 20.87 21.64
N ALA A 15 -13.48 19.66 22.21
CA ALA A 15 -13.43 18.43 21.43
C ALA A 15 -14.69 18.29 20.56
N PRO A 16 -14.58 17.86 19.29
CA PRO A 16 -15.74 17.64 18.44
C PRO A 16 -16.61 16.51 19.00
N ALA A 17 -17.93 16.63 18.84
CA ALA A 17 -18.84 15.55 19.17
C ALA A 17 -18.64 14.38 18.19
N HIS A 18 -18.45 13.17 18.73
CA HIS A 18 -18.30 11.95 17.93
C HIS A 18 -19.64 11.22 17.77
N PRO A 19 -20.18 11.06 16.56
CA PRO A 19 -21.34 10.21 16.32
C PRO A 19 -21.09 8.75 16.76
N ALA A 20 -22.15 8.00 17.08
CA ALA A 20 -22.01 6.63 17.60
C ALA A 20 -21.14 5.70 16.72
N PRO A 21 -21.20 5.73 15.37
CA PRO A 21 -20.31 4.94 14.54
C PRO A 21 -18.82 5.32 14.69
N VAL A 22 -18.52 6.62 14.81
CA VAL A 22 -17.15 7.11 15.03
C VAL A 22 -16.67 6.71 16.42
N ARG A 23 -17.53 6.81 17.43
CA ARG A 23 -17.24 6.38 18.79
C ARG A 23 -16.86 4.91 18.86
N ALA A 24 -17.62 4.04 18.19
CA ALA A 24 -17.34 2.62 18.13
C ALA A 24 -15.96 2.31 17.51
N VAL A 25 -15.54 3.07 16.48
CA VAL A 25 -14.20 2.96 15.90
C VAL A 25 -13.13 3.42 16.89
N ILE A 26 -13.31 4.56 17.54
CA ILE A 26 -12.37 5.07 18.56
C ILE A 26 -12.16 4.03 19.66
N ASP A 27 -13.24 3.44 20.19
CA ASP A 27 -13.16 2.48 21.28
C ASP A 27 -12.49 1.17 20.82
N ARG A 28 -12.79 0.70 19.60
CA ARG A 28 -12.13 -0.48 19.01
C ARG A 28 -10.63 -0.29 18.80
N GLU A 29 -10.23 0.85 18.22
CA GLU A 29 -8.82 1.17 18.00
C GLU A 29 -8.07 1.41 19.32
N GLY A 30 -8.76 1.96 20.34
CA GLY A 30 -8.23 2.07 21.70
C GLY A 30 -7.92 0.69 22.29
N ALA A 31 -8.88 -0.23 22.24
CA ALA A 31 -8.68 -1.60 22.71
C ALA A 31 -7.57 -2.33 21.93
N LYS A 32 -7.42 -2.06 20.62
CA LYS A 32 -6.30 -2.58 19.82
C LYS A 32 -4.96 -2.07 20.34
N TRP A 33 -4.84 -0.76 20.56
CA TRP A 33 -3.63 -0.14 21.09
C TRP A 33 -3.25 -0.70 22.46
N GLU A 34 -4.22 -0.86 23.37
CA GLU A 34 -3.99 -1.47 24.69
C GLU A 34 -3.41 -2.89 24.58
N ARG A 35 -3.98 -3.74 23.71
CA ARG A 35 -3.43 -5.07 23.45
C ARG A 35 -2.02 -5.02 22.87
N MET A 36 -1.79 -4.13 21.89
CA MET A 36 -0.47 -3.95 21.30
C MET A 36 0.59 -3.55 22.34
N ARG A 37 0.27 -2.65 23.28
CA ARG A 37 1.22 -2.25 24.34
C ARG A 37 1.64 -3.40 25.26
N THR A 38 0.80 -4.43 25.39
CA THR A 38 1.11 -5.63 26.19
C THR A 38 1.81 -6.72 25.40
N TRP A 39 1.96 -6.56 24.08
CA TRP A 39 2.66 -7.52 23.23
C TRP A 39 4.18 -7.46 23.51
N PRO A 40 4.88 -8.60 23.70
CA PRO A 40 6.31 -8.59 23.98
C PRO A 40 7.16 -7.84 22.94
N GLU A 41 6.73 -7.82 21.68
CA GLU A 41 7.41 -7.13 20.58
C GLU A 41 6.95 -5.68 20.39
N PHE A 42 6.21 -5.09 21.35
CA PHE A 42 5.70 -3.72 21.22
C PHE A 42 6.79 -2.70 20.88
N TYR A 43 7.99 -2.86 21.45
CA TYR A 43 9.17 -2.01 21.20
C TYR A 43 10.12 -2.56 20.13
N ASN A 44 9.69 -3.55 19.33
CA ASN A 44 10.48 -4.07 18.23
C ASN A 44 10.13 -3.34 16.92
N PRO A 45 10.98 -2.44 16.41
CA PRO A 45 10.68 -1.65 15.21
C PRO A 45 10.58 -2.48 13.93
N SER A 46 11.06 -3.72 13.96
CA SER A 46 10.94 -4.64 12.83
C SER A 46 9.55 -5.25 12.68
N LEU A 47 8.77 -5.29 13.76
CA LEU A 47 7.48 -6.00 13.82
C LEU A 47 6.31 -5.11 14.25
N SER A 48 6.59 -4.09 15.06
CA SER A 48 5.59 -3.22 15.68
C SER A 48 5.38 -1.95 14.88
N ILE A 49 4.13 -1.70 14.49
CA ILE A 49 3.70 -0.43 13.87
C ILE A 49 3.60 0.72 14.89
N ALA A 50 4.00 0.52 16.16
CA ALA A 50 3.81 1.52 17.21
C ALA A 50 4.53 2.84 16.92
N GLY A 51 5.75 2.81 16.35
CA GLY A 51 6.44 4.00 15.90
C GLY A 51 5.66 4.76 14.83
N TYR A 52 5.13 4.05 13.83
CA TYR A 52 4.24 4.65 12.84
C TYR A 52 2.98 5.23 13.47
N CYS A 53 2.45 4.67 14.55
CA CYS A 53 1.28 5.18 15.27
C CYS A 53 1.61 6.02 16.52
N ALA A 54 2.77 6.68 16.58
CA ALA A 54 3.22 7.33 17.81
C ALA A 54 2.30 8.45 18.33
N GLU A 55 1.35 8.94 17.52
CA GLU A 55 0.30 9.83 18.02
C GLU A 55 -0.48 9.22 19.19
N ARG A 56 -0.65 7.89 19.21
CA ARG A 56 -1.34 7.18 20.30
C ARG A 56 -0.63 7.28 21.65
N VAL A 57 0.67 7.60 21.66
CA VAL A 57 1.50 7.78 22.87
C VAL A 57 1.08 9.02 23.66
N TYR A 58 0.50 10.03 23.01
CA TYR A 58 0.07 11.25 23.68
C TYR A 58 -0.97 10.97 24.75
N GLY A 59 -0.68 11.35 26.00
CA GLY A 59 -1.53 11.08 27.15
C GLY A 59 -1.62 9.61 27.57
N ASP A 60 -0.76 8.71 27.07
CA ASP A 60 -0.72 7.30 27.50
C ASP A 60 0.43 7.05 28.49
N PRO A 61 0.17 7.08 29.81
CA PRO A 61 1.22 6.98 30.82
C PRO A 61 1.93 5.62 30.85
N ALA A 62 1.37 4.58 30.22
CA ALA A 62 1.95 3.24 30.23
C ALA A 62 3.10 3.07 29.23
N VAL A 63 3.26 4.02 28.30
CA VAL A 63 4.38 4.00 27.34
C VAL A 63 5.61 4.64 27.96
N ASP A 64 6.71 3.91 28.02
CA ASP A 64 8.05 4.44 28.31
C ASP A 64 8.56 5.26 27.11
N LEU A 65 8.63 6.59 27.27
CA LEU A 65 9.05 7.51 26.22
C LEU A 65 10.54 7.40 25.89
N ALA A 66 11.40 7.09 26.86
CA ALA A 66 12.84 7.00 26.64
C ALA A 66 13.14 5.80 25.73
N ARG A 67 12.58 4.64 26.09
CA ARG A 67 12.67 3.45 25.25
C ARG A 67 12.00 3.64 23.90
N PHE A 68 10.85 4.31 23.85
CA PHE A 68 10.14 4.57 22.59
C PHE A 68 10.98 5.41 21.63
N LEU A 69 11.55 6.52 22.11
CA LEU A 69 12.45 7.37 21.32
C LEU A 69 13.69 6.59 20.85
N GLU A 70 14.26 5.77 21.72
CA GLU A 70 15.45 4.97 21.39
C GLU A 70 15.20 4.03 20.21
N VAL A 71 14.11 3.28 20.24
CA VAL A 71 13.85 2.19 19.28
C VAL A 71 13.09 2.64 18.03
N PHE A 72 12.26 3.68 18.12
CA PHE A 72 11.43 4.13 16.99
C PHE A 72 11.93 5.40 16.32
N GLN A 73 13.03 6.01 16.78
CA GLN A 73 13.65 7.08 16.02
C GLN A 73 14.48 6.54 14.85
N ALA A 74 14.14 6.99 13.65
CA ALA A 74 14.85 6.68 12.42
C ALA A 74 16.14 7.52 12.29
N SER A 75 17.00 7.13 11.34
CA SER A 75 18.30 7.78 11.11
C SER A 75 18.21 9.28 10.76
N ASN A 76 17.10 9.69 10.17
CA ASN A 76 16.81 11.09 9.82
C ASN A 76 16.24 11.91 11.01
N GLY A 77 16.20 11.35 12.23
CA GLY A 77 15.71 12.01 13.43
C GLY A 77 14.20 11.89 13.66
N SER A 78 13.43 11.49 12.65
CA SER A 78 11.98 11.29 12.77
C SER A 78 11.61 10.09 13.62
N ILE A 79 10.35 10.02 14.05
CA ILE A 79 9.73 8.79 14.53
C ILE A 79 9.13 8.05 13.33
N ALA A 80 9.71 6.89 12.99
CA ALA A 80 9.23 5.98 11.95
C ALA A 80 8.97 6.63 10.57
N ASN A 81 9.72 7.67 10.22
CA ASN A 81 9.53 8.45 8.98
C ASN A 81 8.13 9.07 8.83
N SER A 82 7.40 9.22 9.94
CA SER A 82 6.07 9.84 9.96
C SER A 82 6.11 11.21 10.63
N PRO A 83 5.89 12.30 9.87
CA PRO A 83 5.86 13.67 10.41
C PRO A 83 4.82 13.87 11.51
N GLY A 84 3.60 13.33 11.33
CA GLY A 84 2.54 13.40 12.34
C GLY A 84 2.91 12.70 13.65
N ALA A 85 3.47 11.49 13.54
CA ALA A 85 3.96 10.71 14.68
C ALA A 85 5.08 11.47 15.42
N SER A 86 6.01 12.03 14.65
CA SER A 86 7.14 12.83 15.15
C SER A 86 6.69 14.07 15.91
N ALA A 87 5.74 14.82 15.35
CA ALA A 87 5.21 16.04 15.96
C ALA A 87 4.46 15.74 17.26
N VAL A 88 3.56 14.75 17.25
CA VAL A 88 2.77 14.42 18.44
C VAL A 88 3.64 13.77 19.53
N PHE A 89 4.66 12.99 19.15
CA PHE A 89 5.64 12.47 20.11
C PHE A 89 6.42 13.61 20.78
N LEU A 90 6.87 14.62 20.03
CA LEU A 90 7.53 15.80 20.60
C LEU A 90 6.60 16.57 21.55
N LEU A 91 5.32 16.74 21.19
CA LEU A 91 4.34 17.38 22.09
C LEU A 91 4.16 16.59 23.39
N GLU A 92 4.16 15.26 23.32
CA GLU A 92 4.03 14.42 24.52
C GLU A 92 5.29 14.45 25.38
N SER A 93 6.48 14.49 24.79
CA SER A 93 7.73 14.60 25.55
C SER A 93 7.84 15.92 26.30
N GLU A 94 7.46 17.02 25.66
CA GLU A 94 7.37 18.35 26.30
C GLU A 94 6.30 18.39 27.39
N ARG A 95 5.14 17.75 27.18
CA ARG A 95 4.06 17.70 28.17
C ARG A 95 4.45 16.92 29.43
N ARG A 96 5.20 15.82 29.30
CA ARG A 96 5.63 15.02 30.47
C ARG A 96 6.78 15.65 31.23
N ASP A 97 7.52 16.56 30.60
CA ASP A 97 8.70 17.23 31.16
C ASP A 97 9.67 16.25 31.84
N ARG A 98 9.85 15.08 31.22
CA ARG A 98 10.79 14.04 31.70
C ARG A 98 12.09 14.14 30.92
N PRO A 99 13.26 13.98 31.58
CA PRO A 99 14.53 13.94 30.89
C PRO A 99 14.56 12.82 29.84
N LEU A 100 14.83 13.18 28.60
CA LEU A 100 15.12 12.28 27.49
C LEU A 100 16.51 12.59 26.92
N ASP A 101 17.03 11.74 26.05
CA ASP A 101 18.28 12.00 25.34
C ASP A 101 18.19 13.31 24.55
N SER A 102 19.03 14.28 24.93
CA SER A 102 19.00 15.64 24.38
C SER A 102 19.45 15.68 22.91
N ARG A 103 20.36 14.80 22.49
CA ARG A 103 20.81 14.70 21.10
C ARG A 103 19.68 14.17 20.23
N ARG A 104 19.00 13.11 20.66
CA ARG A 104 17.87 12.53 19.92
C ARG A 104 16.71 13.51 19.80
N LEU A 105 16.40 14.24 20.86
CA LEU A 105 15.38 15.31 20.81
C LEU A 105 15.78 16.45 19.86
N ALA A 106 17.05 16.85 19.85
CA ALA A 106 17.54 17.86 18.91
C ALA A 106 17.37 17.40 17.45
N GLN A 107 17.69 16.15 17.14
CA GLN A 107 17.49 15.56 15.80
C GLN A 107 16.00 15.49 15.41
N LEU A 108 15.11 15.15 16.35
CA LEU A 108 13.67 15.14 16.11
C LEU A 108 13.14 16.55 15.79
N ARG A 109 13.61 17.57 16.54
CA ARG A 109 13.26 18.98 16.28
C ARG A 109 13.80 19.45 14.94
N GLU A 110 15.05 19.12 14.61
CA GLU A 110 15.67 19.43 13.33
C GLU A 110 14.88 18.81 12.17
N TYR A 111 14.52 17.53 12.28
CA TYR A 111 13.67 16.85 11.31
C TYR A 111 12.37 17.62 11.08
N LEU A 112 11.64 17.98 12.15
CA LEU A 112 10.36 18.69 12.04
C LEU A 112 10.52 20.09 11.45
N HIS A 113 11.55 20.84 11.86
CA HIS A 113 11.81 22.19 11.33
C HIS A 113 12.29 22.19 9.87
N SER A 114 12.82 21.08 9.38
CA SER A 114 13.20 20.94 7.96
C SER A 114 12.00 20.75 7.02
N ARG A 115 10.78 20.56 7.55
CA ARG A 115 9.58 20.25 6.75
C ARG A 115 8.74 21.47 6.46
N VAL A 116 8.23 21.51 5.23
CA VAL A 116 7.23 22.48 4.79
C VAL A 116 5.87 21.80 4.87
N PRO A 117 4.90 22.33 5.66
CA PRO A 117 3.61 21.67 5.86
C PRO A 117 2.85 21.34 4.58
N SER A 118 2.94 22.16 3.53
CA SER A 118 2.28 21.94 2.24
C SER A 118 2.78 20.70 1.49
N ASP A 119 4.02 20.29 1.76
CA ASP A 119 4.73 19.25 1.01
C ASP A 119 4.93 18.00 1.88
N THR A 120 4.33 17.99 3.07
CA THR A 120 4.50 16.94 4.07
C THR A 120 3.36 15.93 3.97
N ALA A 121 3.67 14.73 3.47
CA ALA A 121 2.76 13.59 3.53
C ALA A 121 2.77 12.91 4.91
N TYR A 122 1.85 11.96 5.14
CA TYR A 122 1.79 11.22 6.41
C TYR A 122 3.03 10.31 6.66
N LEU A 123 3.71 9.95 5.57
CA LEU A 123 5.04 9.32 5.51
C LEU A 123 5.93 10.16 4.59
N ASP A 124 7.18 10.37 4.98
CA ASP A 124 8.13 11.26 4.30
C ASP A 124 8.47 10.81 2.86
N GLN A 125 8.96 9.58 2.71
CA GLN A 125 9.31 8.99 1.41
C GLN A 125 9.04 7.49 1.43
N VAL A 126 8.70 6.91 0.27
CA VAL A 126 8.41 5.47 0.11
C VAL A 126 9.11 4.89 -1.12
N PRO A 127 10.46 4.96 -1.22
CA PRO A 127 11.21 4.59 -2.42
C PRO A 127 11.01 3.13 -2.83
N HIS A 128 10.89 2.19 -1.88
CA HIS A 128 10.71 0.77 -2.20
C HIS A 128 9.34 0.50 -2.80
N PHE A 129 8.31 1.16 -2.27
CA PHE A 129 6.97 1.13 -2.85
C PHE A 129 6.97 1.68 -4.28
N VAL A 130 7.53 2.88 -4.49
CA VAL A 130 7.60 3.49 -5.83
C VAL A 130 8.38 2.63 -6.80
N THR A 131 9.53 2.10 -6.37
CA THR A 131 10.41 1.26 -7.21
C THR A 131 9.71 -0.03 -7.62
N ALA A 132 9.15 -0.78 -6.67
CA ALA A 132 8.50 -2.05 -6.95
C ALA A 132 7.30 -1.88 -7.91
N TRP A 133 6.43 -0.90 -7.63
CA TRP A 133 5.30 -0.60 -8.51
C TRP A 133 5.76 -0.11 -9.88
N THR A 134 6.81 0.71 -9.94
CA THR A 134 7.33 1.19 -11.22
C THR A 134 7.78 0.05 -12.11
N VAL A 135 8.53 -0.90 -11.56
CA VAL A 135 8.98 -2.08 -12.30
C VAL A 135 7.78 -2.92 -12.76
N MET A 136 6.85 -3.23 -11.87
CA MET A 136 5.70 -4.08 -12.19
C MET A 136 4.82 -3.47 -13.30
N PHE A 137 4.49 -2.19 -13.21
CA PHE A 137 3.65 -1.54 -14.23
C PHE A 137 4.41 -1.27 -15.53
N HIS A 138 5.69 -0.92 -15.47
CA HIS A 138 6.48 -0.77 -16.70
C HIS A 138 6.61 -2.10 -17.46
N HIS A 139 6.72 -3.22 -16.74
CA HIS A 139 6.78 -4.55 -17.33
C HIS A 139 5.54 -4.91 -18.15
N GLU A 140 4.39 -4.29 -17.89
CA GLU A 140 3.17 -4.48 -18.69
C GLU A 140 3.31 -3.98 -20.14
N LEU A 141 4.34 -3.20 -20.47
CA LEU A 141 4.64 -2.81 -21.86
C LEU A 141 5.23 -3.96 -22.69
N GLY A 142 5.74 -5.02 -22.06
CA GLY A 142 6.35 -6.17 -22.75
C GLY A 142 7.58 -5.82 -23.59
N THR A 143 8.18 -4.63 -23.39
CA THR A 143 9.37 -4.18 -24.13
C THR A 143 10.64 -4.60 -23.38
N PRO A 144 11.78 -4.77 -24.09
CA PRO A 144 13.07 -5.03 -23.46
C PRO A 144 13.68 -3.79 -22.78
N GLN A 145 12.95 -2.67 -22.74
CA GLN A 145 13.45 -1.44 -22.11
C GLN A 145 13.49 -1.61 -20.60
N ASP A 146 14.59 -1.17 -19.99
CA ASP A 146 14.70 -1.12 -18.55
C ASP A 146 13.62 -0.21 -17.96
N PRO A 147 13.06 -0.56 -16.79
CA PRO A 147 12.12 0.32 -16.09
C PRO A 147 12.80 1.65 -15.75
N PRO A 148 12.05 2.75 -15.63
CA PRO A 148 12.57 4.08 -15.31
C PRO A 148 12.97 4.19 -13.82
N CYS A 149 13.76 3.25 -13.33
CA CYS A 149 14.34 3.17 -12.00
C CYS A 149 15.87 3.25 -12.13
N THR A 150 16.53 3.89 -11.17
CA THR A 150 18.00 3.86 -11.14
C THR A 150 18.47 2.45 -10.74
N PRO A 151 19.63 1.97 -11.25
CA PRO A 151 20.21 0.70 -10.79
C PRO A 151 20.39 0.65 -9.27
N ARG A 152 20.76 1.78 -8.66
CA ARG A 152 20.89 1.93 -7.21
C ARG A 152 19.59 1.63 -6.46
N ALA A 153 18.45 2.18 -6.91
CA ALA A 153 17.16 1.95 -6.26
C ALA A 153 16.76 0.47 -6.30
N LEU A 154 17.01 -0.20 -7.44
CA LEU A 154 16.75 -1.62 -7.60
C LEU A 154 17.68 -2.48 -6.72
N ASP A 155 18.95 -2.11 -6.60
CA ASP A 155 19.92 -2.80 -5.75
C ASP A 155 19.61 -2.62 -4.25
N GLU A 156 19.16 -1.42 -3.85
CA GLU A 156 18.70 -1.13 -2.49
C GLU A 156 17.43 -1.92 -2.15
N LEU A 157 16.44 -1.96 -3.04
CA LEU A 157 15.24 -2.80 -2.89
C LEU A 157 15.60 -4.28 -2.72
N SER A 158 16.45 -4.83 -3.60
CA SER A 158 16.86 -6.24 -3.56
C SER A 158 17.64 -6.59 -2.28
N ARG A 159 18.51 -5.67 -1.82
CA ARG A 159 19.23 -5.84 -0.56
C ARG A 159 18.27 -5.86 0.62
N ASP A 160 17.35 -4.90 0.69
CA ASP A 160 16.44 -4.73 1.82
C ASP A 160 15.36 -5.82 1.88
N LEU A 161 15.08 -6.53 0.78
CA LEU A 161 14.25 -7.76 0.80
C LEU A 161 14.83 -8.86 1.71
N HIS A 162 16.14 -8.85 1.95
CA HIS A 162 16.83 -9.80 2.82
C HIS A 162 16.96 -9.31 4.26
N HIS A 163 16.21 -8.28 4.66
CA HIS A 163 16.18 -7.77 6.03
C HIS A 163 15.78 -8.89 7.02
N PRO A 164 16.35 -8.97 8.24
CA PRO A 164 16.21 -10.12 9.15
C PRO A 164 14.79 -10.66 9.43
N PRO A 165 13.72 -9.84 9.50
CA PRO A 165 12.33 -10.29 9.65
C PRO A 165 11.71 -10.87 8.36
N GLY A 166 12.41 -10.81 7.22
CA GLY A 166 11.91 -11.24 5.92
C GLY A 166 10.81 -10.35 5.33
N LEU A 167 10.60 -9.16 5.89
CA LEU A 167 9.60 -8.19 5.45
C LEU A 167 10.26 -6.90 4.97
N LEU A 168 9.91 -6.48 3.75
CA LEU A 168 10.34 -5.23 3.15
C LEU A 168 9.49 -4.06 3.68
N CYS A 169 10.15 -3.01 4.16
CA CYS A 169 9.49 -1.75 4.48
C CYS A 169 9.38 -0.87 3.23
N THR A 170 8.25 -0.19 3.05
CA THR A 170 8.01 0.76 1.94
C THR A 170 9.03 1.90 1.88
N VAL A 171 9.60 2.28 3.02
CA VAL A 171 10.54 3.41 3.16
C VAL A 171 12.00 2.99 2.90
N GLY A 172 12.36 1.76 3.28
CA GLY A 172 13.72 1.21 3.16
C GLY A 172 14.57 1.25 4.44
N SER A 173 15.83 0.82 4.31
CA SER A 173 16.76 0.67 5.43
C SER A 173 16.98 1.96 6.22
N GLY A 174 17.15 1.82 7.54
CA GLY A 174 17.33 2.95 8.47
C GLY A 174 16.03 3.61 8.95
N THR A 175 14.87 3.11 8.49
CA THR A 175 13.57 3.40 9.11
C THR A 175 13.29 2.48 10.30
N THR A 176 12.26 2.83 11.06
CA THR A 176 11.73 2.07 12.20
C THR A 176 10.24 1.74 12.01
N SER A 177 9.73 1.92 10.78
CA SER A 177 8.46 1.33 10.35
C SER A 177 8.68 -0.14 10.00
N PRO A 178 7.82 -1.07 10.44
CA PRO A 178 7.98 -2.47 10.10
C PRO A 178 7.73 -2.70 8.61
N GLY A 179 8.30 -3.77 8.09
CA GLY A 179 7.95 -4.25 6.75
C GLY A 179 6.57 -4.90 6.71
N ASP A 180 6.09 -5.16 5.50
CA ASP A 180 4.77 -5.74 5.27
C ASP A 180 4.76 -6.73 4.09
N THR A 181 3.77 -7.61 4.07
CA THR A 181 3.68 -8.66 3.04
C THR A 181 3.40 -8.11 1.64
N ASP A 182 2.69 -6.99 1.51
CA ASP A 182 2.33 -6.40 0.21
C ASP A 182 3.59 -5.88 -0.48
N SER A 183 4.33 -5.02 0.23
CA SER A 183 5.61 -4.47 -0.22
C SER A 183 6.64 -5.57 -0.48
N THR A 184 6.68 -6.61 0.37
CA THR A 184 7.60 -7.74 0.17
C THR A 184 7.26 -8.52 -1.09
N ALA A 185 5.98 -8.83 -1.32
CA ALA A 185 5.56 -9.56 -2.51
C ALA A 185 5.88 -8.76 -3.79
N CYS A 186 5.48 -7.50 -3.84
CA CYS A 186 5.75 -6.61 -4.97
C CYS A 186 7.26 -6.38 -5.19
N GLY A 187 8.02 -6.18 -4.11
CA GLY A 187 9.47 -6.04 -4.18
C GLY A 187 10.14 -7.29 -4.74
N ALA A 188 9.72 -8.48 -4.29
CA ALA A 188 10.25 -9.75 -4.78
C ALA A 188 9.88 -10.02 -6.24
N ILE A 189 8.68 -9.60 -6.69
CA ILE A 189 8.28 -9.64 -8.10
C ILE A 189 9.17 -8.69 -8.92
N ALA A 190 9.33 -7.45 -8.48
CA ALA A 190 10.15 -6.44 -9.16
C ALA A 190 11.64 -6.85 -9.26
N ALA A 191 12.18 -7.44 -8.19
CA ALA A 191 13.54 -7.98 -8.20
C ALA A 191 13.68 -9.08 -9.26
N ARG A 192 12.73 -10.02 -9.35
CA ARG A 192 12.77 -11.08 -10.38
C ARG A 192 12.64 -10.54 -11.81
N ILE A 193 11.73 -9.60 -12.05
CA ILE A 193 11.58 -8.93 -13.35
C ILE A 193 12.91 -8.31 -13.81
N THR A 194 13.68 -7.75 -12.87
CA THR A 194 14.95 -7.07 -13.16
C THR A 194 16.18 -7.96 -12.94
N GLY A 195 16.01 -9.27 -12.84
CA GLY A 195 17.12 -10.23 -12.70
C GLY A 195 17.89 -10.14 -11.38
N ARG A 196 17.31 -9.53 -10.35
CA ARG A 196 17.92 -9.37 -9.02
C ARG A 196 17.50 -10.48 -8.04
N PRO A 197 18.34 -10.80 -7.04
CA PRO A 197 18.00 -11.75 -6.00
C PRO A 197 16.76 -11.32 -5.20
N ALA A 198 15.93 -12.30 -4.88
CA ALA A 198 14.78 -12.15 -3.99
C ALA A 198 14.62 -13.39 -3.10
N PRO A 199 14.17 -13.24 -1.84
CA PRO A 199 13.84 -14.38 -0.99
C PRO A 199 12.64 -15.16 -1.55
N LYS A 200 12.53 -16.43 -1.16
CA LYS A 200 11.36 -17.26 -1.48
C LYS A 200 10.15 -16.82 -0.68
N ALA A 201 8.95 -16.96 -1.24
CA ALA A 201 7.68 -16.64 -0.60
C ALA A 201 7.46 -17.41 0.71
N ALA A 202 8.12 -18.56 0.89
CA ALA A 202 8.11 -19.33 2.15
C ALA A 202 8.62 -18.54 3.36
N THR A 203 9.43 -17.49 3.17
CA THR A 203 9.82 -16.60 4.26
C THR A 203 8.62 -15.82 4.82
N LEU A 204 7.51 -15.75 4.11
CA LEU A 204 6.29 -15.04 4.51
C LEU A 204 5.22 -15.96 5.13
N ASP A 205 5.46 -17.26 5.27
CA ASP A 205 4.43 -18.19 5.76
C ASP A 205 3.98 -17.88 7.20
N PHE A 206 4.81 -17.21 8.00
CA PHE A 206 4.42 -16.72 9.33
C PHE A 206 3.36 -15.61 9.29
N MET A 207 3.13 -15.01 8.12
CA MET A 207 2.10 -13.99 7.88
C MET A 207 0.76 -14.60 7.46
N ILE A 208 0.63 -15.92 7.33
CA ILE A 208 -0.66 -16.56 7.06
C ILE A 208 -1.60 -16.33 8.26
N GLU A 209 -2.78 -15.80 7.99
CA GLU A 209 -3.82 -15.57 9.00
C GLU A 209 -4.30 -16.91 9.58
N PRO A 210 -4.21 -17.14 10.91
CA PRO A 210 -4.69 -18.36 11.53
C PRO A 210 -6.16 -18.65 11.20
N GLY A 211 -6.43 -19.86 10.70
CA GLY A 211 -7.78 -20.28 10.30
C GLY A 211 -8.25 -19.71 8.96
N SER A 212 -7.35 -19.10 8.19
CA SER A 212 -7.61 -18.56 6.86
C SER A 212 -6.58 -19.06 5.85
N ASP A 213 -6.91 -18.94 4.56
CA ASP A 213 -6.05 -19.24 3.41
C ASP A 213 -5.35 -17.96 2.88
N ALA A 214 -5.36 -16.87 3.66
CA ALA A 214 -4.87 -15.55 3.26
C ALA A 214 -3.63 -15.14 4.05
N TYR A 215 -2.78 -14.34 3.40
CA TYR A 215 -1.69 -13.63 4.05
C TYR A 215 -2.18 -12.30 4.63
N ARG A 216 -1.72 -12.00 5.83
CA ARG A 216 -1.85 -10.68 6.45
C ARG A 216 -0.96 -9.67 5.71
N THR A 217 -1.28 -8.38 5.77
CA THR A 217 -0.35 -7.32 5.39
C THR A 217 0.60 -7.00 6.54
N PHE A 218 0.06 -6.75 7.74
CA PHE A 218 0.81 -6.53 8.98
C PHE A 218 0.47 -7.57 10.04
N LEU A 219 1.40 -7.87 10.95
CA LEU A 219 1.17 -8.82 12.05
C LEU A 219 -0.01 -8.44 12.96
N PHE A 220 -0.23 -7.13 13.19
CA PHE A 220 -1.30 -6.59 14.01
C PHE A 220 -2.35 -5.86 13.17
N GLU A 221 -3.03 -6.62 12.33
CA GLU A 221 -4.17 -6.14 11.56
C GLU A 221 -5.49 -6.83 11.93
N HIS A 222 -6.60 -6.24 11.49
CA HIS A 222 -7.93 -6.79 11.72
C HIS A 222 -8.35 -7.78 10.64
N ASP A 223 -8.11 -7.42 9.38
CA ASP A 223 -8.56 -8.19 8.23
C ASP A 223 -7.46 -8.26 7.16
N PRO A 224 -7.24 -9.43 6.54
CA PRO A 224 -6.34 -9.57 5.39
C PRO A 224 -6.72 -8.65 4.23
N SER A 225 -5.71 -8.14 3.51
CA SER A 225 -5.96 -7.30 2.32
C SER A 225 -6.31 -8.14 1.11
N LEU A 226 -7.24 -7.65 0.29
CA LEU A 226 -7.45 -8.20 -1.03
C LEU A 226 -6.20 -8.06 -1.91
N THR A 227 -5.62 -6.87 -1.99
CA THR A 227 -4.50 -6.58 -2.92
C THR A 227 -3.19 -7.24 -2.50
N THR A 228 -2.91 -7.32 -1.20
CA THR A 228 -1.79 -8.14 -0.67
C THR A 228 -1.88 -9.58 -1.14
N ASN A 229 -3.08 -10.16 -1.14
CA ASN A 229 -3.26 -11.53 -1.58
C ASN A 229 -3.27 -11.68 -3.11
N ILE A 230 -3.63 -10.64 -3.87
CA ILE A 230 -3.42 -10.60 -5.33
C ILE A 230 -1.92 -10.65 -5.64
N HIS A 231 -1.10 -9.84 -4.97
CA HIS A 231 0.35 -9.84 -5.18
C HIS A 231 1.02 -11.12 -4.68
N MET A 232 0.57 -11.68 -3.56
CA MET A 232 1.04 -12.99 -3.11
C MET A 232 0.71 -14.10 -4.11
N ALA A 233 -0.46 -14.10 -4.72
CA ALA A 233 -0.79 -15.06 -5.77
C ALA A 233 0.17 -14.92 -6.97
N ALA A 234 0.49 -13.69 -7.40
CA ALA A 234 1.49 -13.46 -8.46
C ALA A 234 2.87 -14.02 -8.08
N LEU A 235 3.31 -13.76 -6.85
CA LEU A 235 4.60 -14.25 -6.35
C LEU A 235 4.65 -15.79 -6.29
N LEU A 236 3.58 -16.42 -5.79
CA LEU A 236 3.49 -17.88 -5.67
C LEU A 236 3.44 -18.56 -7.05
N ASP A 237 2.79 -17.94 -8.04
CA ASP A 237 2.79 -18.40 -9.43
C ASP A 237 4.20 -18.34 -10.05
N LEU A 238 4.92 -17.22 -9.87
CA LEU A 238 6.31 -17.09 -10.31
C LEU A 238 7.25 -18.14 -9.67
N GLU A 239 6.94 -18.58 -8.45
CA GLU A 239 7.67 -19.65 -7.76
C GLU A 239 7.16 -21.06 -8.07
N GLN A 240 6.11 -21.18 -8.90
CA GLN A 240 5.44 -22.43 -9.24
C GLN A 240 4.93 -23.20 -8.01
N ASP A 241 4.56 -22.49 -6.94
CA ASP A 241 3.98 -23.08 -5.74
C ASP A 241 2.45 -23.22 -5.86
N HIS A 242 2.04 -24.20 -6.66
CA HIS A 242 0.64 -24.48 -6.94
C HIS A 242 -0.20 -24.75 -5.67
N GLY A 243 0.41 -25.32 -4.63
CA GLY A 243 -0.28 -25.68 -3.39
C GLY A 243 -0.70 -24.47 -2.58
N ARG A 244 0.22 -23.52 -2.36
CA ARG A 244 -0.08 -22.25 -1.68
C ARG A 244 -0.89 -21.31 -2.57
N LEU A 245 -0.60 -21.26 -3.87
CA LEU A 245 -1.37 -20.48 -4.84
C LEU A 245 -2.86 -20.85 -4.80
N LEU A 246 -3.20 -22.14 -4.84
CA LEU A 246 -4.59 -22.58 -4.83
C LEU A 246 -5.36 -22.13 -3.57
N ARG A 247 -4.69 -22.11 -2.40
CA ARG A 247 -5.30 -21.59 -1.15
C ARG A 247 -5.66 -20.12 -1.29
N VAL A 248 -4.70 -19.30 -1.72
CA VAL A 248 -4.89 -17.86 -1.93
C VAL A 248 -5.99 -17.59 -2.96
N LEU A 249 -6.01 -18.32 -4.09
CA LEU A 249 -7.05 -18.18 -5.12
C LEU A 249 -8.45 -18.50 -4.59
N ARG A 250 -8.62 -19.55 -3.78
CA ARG A 250 -9.91 -19.86 -3.14
C ARG A 250 -10.33 -18.76 -2.17
N TRP A 251 -9.38 -18.23 -1.40
CA TRP A 251 -9.67 -17.11 -0.52
C TRP A 251 -10.14 -15.89 -1.31
N LEU A 252 -9.43 -15.51 -2.37
CA LEU A 252 -9.78 -14.39 -3.26
C LEU A 252 -11.18 -14.57 -3.89
N GLN A 253 -11.50 -15.78 -4.37
CA GLN A 253 -12.84 -16.12 -4.88
C GLN A 253 -13.92 -15.96 -3.81
N SER A 254 -13.63 -16.33 -2.56
CA SER A 254 -14.58 -16.13 -1.47
C SER A 254 -14.80 -14.66 -1.13
N GLN A 255 -13.82 -13.78 -1.38
CA GLN A 255 -13.96 -12.34 -1.17
C GLN A 255 -14.78 -11.67 -2.29
N THR A 256 -14.59 -12.09 -3.54
CA THR A 256 -15.39 -11.58 -4.68
C THR A 256 -16.86 -11.97 -4.54
N ALA A 257 -17.16 -13.21 -4.15
CA ALA A 257 -18.53 -13.68 -3.93
C ALA A 257 -19.29 -12.87 -2.85
N ARG A 258 -18.58 -12.33 -1.86
CA ARG A 258 -19.16 -11.49 -0.79
C ARG A 258 -19.27 -10.00 -1.19
N GLN A 259 -19.05 -9.67 -2.47
CA GLN A 259 -18.95 -8.30 -2.99
C GLN A 259 -17.86 -7.45 -2.30
N ARG A 260 -16.91 -8.08 -1.60
CA ARG A 260 -15.80 -7.40 -0.93
C ARG A 260 -14.67 -7.03 -1.89
N ALA A 261 -14.73 -7.50 -3.14
CA ALA A 261 -13.78 -7.13 -4.20
C ALA A 261 -13.68 -5.61 -4.46
N ARG A 262 -14.68 -4.84 -4.01
CA ARG A 262 -14.73 -3.38 -4.16
C ARG A 262 -14.05 -2.63 -3.01
N ALA A 263 -13.79 -3.29 -1.89
CA ALA A 263 -13.21 -2.67 -0.70
C ALA A 263 -11.73 -3.03 -0.60
N CYS A 264 -10.85 -2.14 -1.06
CA CYS A 264 -9.43 -2.21 -0.79
C CYS A 264 -9.13 -1.39 0.47
N LYS A 265 -8.36 -1.94 1.42
CA LYS A 265 -7.96 -1.19 2.63
C LYS A 265 -6.82 -0.20 2.39
N TRP A 266 -6.18 -0.26 1.22
CA TRP A 266 -5.01 0.57 0.86
C TRP A 266 -5.30 1.62 -0.21
N HIS A 267 -6.48 1.56 -0.84
CA HIS A 267 -6.86 2.49 -1.91
C HIS A 267 -8.36 2.74 -1.89
N LEU A 268 -8.76 4.01 -2.00
CA LEU A 268 -10.15 4.45 -1.94
C LEU A 268 -10.97 3.93 -3.13
N SER A 269 -10.33 3.81 -4.29
CA SER A 269 -11.00 3.37 -5.51
C SER A 269 -11.03 1.85 -5.68
N PRO A 270 -12.20 1.26 -5.97
CA PRO A 270 -12.32 -0.12 -6.47
C PRO A 270 -11.55 -0.37 -7.77
N ALA A 271 -11.30 0.66 -8.58
CA ALA A 271 -10.60 0.54 -9.85
C ALA A 271 -9.19 -0.04 -9.69
N TYR A 272 -8.49 0.32 -8.60
CA TYR A 272 -7.19 -0.24 -8.28
C TYR A 272 -7.27 -1.76 -8.04
N ALA A 273 -8.13 -2.20 -7.12
CA ALA A 273 -8.24 -3.63 -6.79
C ALA A 273 -8.76 -4.48 -7.96
N LEU A 274 -9.73 -3.97 -8.72
CA LEU A 274 -10.26 -4.66 -9.90
C LEU A 274 -9.23 -4.69 -11.03
N GLY A 275 -8.53 -3.58 -11.27
CA GLY A 275 -7.46 -3.49 -12.27
C GLY A 275 -6.34 -4.49 -11.98
N GLU A 276 -5.86 -4.53 -10.74
CA GLU A 276 -4.85 -5.49 -10.29
C GLU A 276 -5.35 -6.93 -10.40
N MET A 277 -6.59 -7.22 -9.98
CA MET A 277 -7.17 -8.55 -10.12
C MET A 277 -7.22 -8.99 -11.58
N ALA A 278 -7.70 -8.12 -12.48
CA ALA A 278 -7.76 -8.43 -13.91
C ALA A 278 -6.35 -8.65 -14.49
N ARG A 279 -5.40 -7.76 -14.17
CA ARG A 279 -4.02 -7.75 -14.67
C ARG A 279 -3.21 -8.96 -14.22
N VAL A 280 -3.22 -9.25 -12.93
CA VAL A 280 -2.42 -10.33 -12.35
C VAL A 280 -3.02 -11.69 -12.66
N MET A 281 -4.32 -11.85 -12.42
CA MET A 281 -4.96 -13.16 -12.55
C MET A 281 -5.05 -13.64 -14.01
N SER A 282 -4.99 -12.74 -15.01
CA SER A 282 -4.98 -13.15 -16.42
C SER A 282 -3.71 -13.91 -16.80
N ARG A 283 -2.60 -13.66 -16.11
CA ARG A 283 -1.28 -14.25 -16.39
C ARG A 283 -1.03 -15.58 -15.68
N ILE A 284 -1.87 -15.91 -14.69
CA ILE A 284 -1.77 -17.15 -13.93
C ILE A 284 -2.54 -18.25 -14.67
N ASP A 285 -1.85 -19.30 -15.08
CA ASP A 285 -2.46 -20.45 -15.78
C ASP A 285 -3.20 -21.37 -14.81
N HIS A 286 -4.30 -20.86 -14.25
CA HIS A 286 -5.16 -21.60 -13.34
C HIS A 286 -6.63 -21.24 -13.56
N PRO A 287 -7.57 -22.21 -13.62
CA PRO A 287 -8.99 -21.94 -13.89
C PRO A 287 -9.64 -20.92 -12.95
N LEU A 288 -9.33 -20.97 -11.65
CA LEU A 288 -9.83 -19.97 -10.69
C LEU A 288 -9.28 -18.56 -10.96
N ALA A 289 -8.01 -18.44 -11.34
CA ALA A 289 -7.42 -17.13 -11.64
C ALA A 289 -8.05 -16.54 -12.91
N ARG A 290 -8.17 -17.35 -13.97
CA ARG A 290 -8.85 -16.96 -15.21
C ARG A 290 -10.29 -16.50 -14.95
N SER A 291 -11.02 -17.21 -14.08
CA SER A 291 -12.37 -16.83 -13.65
C SER A 291 -12.39 -15.49 -12.91
N LEU A 292 -11.48 -15.28 -11.95
CA LEU A 292 -11.34 -14.01 -11.23
C LEU A 292 -11.00 -12.83 -12.16
N SER A 293 -10.13 -13.04 -13.15
CA SER A 293 -9.77 -12.01 -14.15
C SER A 293 -10.96 -11.65 -15.05
N ALA A 294 -11.70 -12.65 -15.53
CA ALA A 294 -12.90 -12.44 -16.34
C ALA A 294 -13.97 -11.67 -15.55
N ASP A 295 -14.20 -12.01 -14.28
CA ASP A 295 -15.16 -11.31 -13.41
C ASP A 295 -14.74 -9.86 -13.13
N ALA A 296 -13.44 -9.63 -12.88
CA ALA A 296 -12.89 -8.30 -12.63
C ALA A 296 -12.98 -7.42 -13.89
N SER A 297 -12.57 -7.93 -15.04
CA SER A 297 -12.64 -7.20 -16.33
C SER A 297 -14.09 -6.87 -16.72
N ALA A 298 -15.03 -7.78 -16.47
CA ALA A 298 -16.45 -7.52 -16.69
C ALA A 298 -17.00 -6.43 -15.76
N GLN A 299 -16.53 -6.38 -14.51
CA GLN A 299 -16.88 -5.29 -13.58
C GLN A 299 -16.28 -3.95 -14.00
N ILE A 300 -15.02 -3.94 -14.44
CA ILE A 300 -14.36 -2.74 -15.00
C ILE A 300 -15.20 -2.21 -16.17
N ALA A 301 -15.53 -3.04 -17.15
CA ALA A 301 -16.31 -2.61 -18.31
C ALA A 301 -17.69 -2.04 -17.94
N ARG A 302 -18.37 -2.61 -16.93
CA ARG A 302 -19.68 -2.14 -16.46
C ARG A 302 -19.64 -0.82 -15.69
N THR A 303 -18.48 -0.42 -15.16
CA THR A 303 -18.34 0.75 -14.29
C THR A 303 -17.68 1.94 -14.97
N GLN A 304 -17.44 1.86 -16.29
CA GLN A 304 -16.89 2.97 -17.06
C GLN A 304 -17.90 4.13 -17.09
N ASN A 305 -17.43 5.34 -16.78
CA ASN A 305 -18.23 6.55 -16.79
C ASN A 305 -18.61 6.98 -18.22
N GLY A 306 -19.54 7.93 -18.34
CA GLY A 306 -20.01 8.46 -19.63
C GLY A 306 -18.91 9.13 -20.47
N ASP A 307 -17.89 9.67 -19.83
CA ASP A 307 -16.73 10.32 -20.46
C ASP A 307 -15.65 9.34 -20.96
N GLY A 308 -15.77 8.06 -20.63
CA GLY A 308 -14.79 7.02 -20.99
C GLY A 308 -13.74 6.72 -19.93
N GLY A 309 -13.68 7.48 -18.84
CA GLY A 309 -12.81 7.19 -17.71
C GLY A 309 -13.48 6.33 -16.64
N TRP A 310 -12.75 6.11 -15.54
CA TRP A 310 -13.24 5.52 -14.31
C TRP A 310 -12.94 6.42 -13.14
N GLY A 311 -13.85 6.45 -12.17
CA GLY A 311 -13.53 6.87 -10.82
C GLY A 311 -14.73 7.00 -9.90
N VAL A 312 -14.47 6.98 -8.58
CA VAL A 312 -15.50 6.96 -7.53
C VAL A 312 -16.26 8.30 -7.43
N ALA A 313 -15.57 9.41 -7.67
CA ALA A 313 -16.10 10.77 -7.54
C ALA A 313 -15.87 11.58 -8.83
N GLY A 314 -16.15 10.94 -9.98
CA GLY A 314 -15.73 11.41 -11.30
C GLY A 314 -14.49 10.67 -11.78
N SER A 315 -14.23 10.74 -13.09
CA SER A 315 -13.12 10.02 -13.70
C SER A 315 -11.77 10.65 -13.36
N THR A 316 -10.78 9.82 -13.01
CA THR A 316 -9.40 10.25 -12.78
C THR A 316 -8.43 9.50 -13.68
N ALA A 317 -7.27 10.09 -13.94
CA ALA A 317 -6.21 9.43 -14.69
C ALA A 317 -5.73 8.11 -14.03
N GLU A 318 -5.53 8.12 -12.70
CA GLU A 318 -5.07 6.94 -11.94
C GLU A 318 -6.05 5.77 -12.04
N GLU A 319 -7.34 6.02 -11.77
CA GLU A 319 -8.38 4.98 -11.79
C GLU A 319 -8.63 4.46 -13.21
N THR A 320 -8.58 5.36 -14.20
CA THR A 320 -8.71 5.00 -15.61
C THR A 320 -7.53 4.16 -16.08
N ALA A 321 -6.31 4.50 -15.67
CA ALA A 321 -5.10 3.77 -16.02
C ALA A 321 -5.11 2.34 -15.45
N TYR A 322 -5.43 2.16 -14.15
CA TYR A 322 -5.53 0.81 -13.56
C TYR A 322 -6.57 -0.05 -14.29
N SER A 323 -7.74 0.53 -14.57
CA SER A 323 -8.83 -0.15 -15.27
C SER A 323 -8.43 -0.55 -16.70
N ALA A 324 -7.79 0.36 -17.43
CA ALA A 324 -7.34 0.12 -18.79
C ALA A 324 -6.24 -0.94 -18.86
N ILE A 325 -5.22 -0.86 -18.01
CA ILE A 325 -4.12 -1.84 -17.97
C ILE A 325 -4.65 -3.23 -17.62
N GLY A 326 -5.53 -3.35 -16.62
CA GLY A 326 -6.14 -4.62 -16.24
C GLY A 326 -7.03 -5.20 -17.34
N LEU A 327 -7.85 -4.37 -18.00
CA LEU A 327 -8.68 -4.81 -19.11
C LEU A 327 -7.84 -5.24 -20.32
N ALA A 328 -6.80 -4.49 -20.68
CA ALA A 328 -5.88 -4.86 -21.76
C ALA A 328 -5.22 -6.23 -21.50
N ALA A 329 -4.71 -6.46 -20.30
CA ALA A 329 -4.14 -7.74 -19.90
C ALA A 329 -5.15 -8.91 -19.96
N ALA A 330 -6.43 -8.66 -19.69
CA ALA A 330 -7.49 -9.66 -19.84
C ALA A 330 -7.83 -9.94 -21.32
N VAL A 331 -7.77 -8.93 -22.19
CA VAL A 331 -8.02 -9.08 -23.64
C VAL A 331 -6.97 -9.97 -24.28
N GLU A 332 -5.68 -9.73 -24.00
CA GLU A 332 -4.57 -10.53 -24.53
C GLU A 332 -4.69 -12.03 -24.23
N GLN A 333 -5.37 -12.37 -23.13
CA GLN A 333 -5.56 -13.74 -22.66
C GLN A 333 -6.94 -14.33 -23.06
N GLY A 334 -7.72 -13.58 -23.85
CA GLY A 334 -9.06 -13.97 -24.28
C GLY A 334 -10.09 -14.04 -23.14
N LEU A 335 -9.89 -13.26 -22.07
CA LEU A 335 -10.72 -13.27 -20.86
C LEU A 335 -11.69 -12.09 -20.77
N ALA A 336 -11.53 -11.08 -21.63
CA ALA A 336 -12.41 -9.92 -21.67
C ALA A 336 -13.71 -10.19 -22.44
N GLY A 337 -14.80 -9.52 -22.06
CA GLY A 337 -16.09 -9.63 -22.73
C GLY A 337 -16.16 -8.89 -24.08
N ALA A 338 -17.20 -9.16 -24.88
CA ALA A 338 -17.35 -8.71 -26.28
C ALA A 338 -17.28 -7.18 -26.54
N HIS A 339 -17.38 -6.34 -25.51
CA HIS A 339 -17.35 -4.87 -25.65
C HIS A 339 -16.03 -4.23 -25.22
N TRP A 340 -14.96 -5.03 -25.07
CA TRP A 340 -13.66 -4.55 -24.61
C TRP A 340 -13.08 -3.46 -25.51
N GLU A 341 -13.23 -3.58 -26.83
CA GLU A 341 -12.61 -2.66 -27.80
C GLU A 341 -13.16 -1.24 -27.65
N ARG A 342 -14.50 -1.09 -27.66
CA ARG A 342 -15.16 0.19 -27.40
C ARG A 342 -14.77 0.76 -26.03
N THR A 343 -14.62 -0.10 -25.03
CA THR A 343 -14.28 0.29 -23.66
C THR A 343 -12.86 0.88 -23.61
N LEU A 344 -11.86 0.18 -24.17
CA LEU A 344 -10.47 0.66 -24.21
C LEU A 344 -10.29 1.89 -25.10
N ARG A 345 -10.99 1.98 -26.23
CA ARG A 345 -10.91 3.17 -27.11
C ARG A 345 -11.41 4.45 -26.41
N ARG A 346 -12.47 4.33 -25.61
CA ARG A 346 -12.98 5.43 -24.77
C ARG A 346 -12.02 5.79 -23.65
N ALA A 347 -11.42 4.78 -23.00
CA ALA A 347 -10.39 4.96 -21.99
C ALA A 347 -9.18 5.73 -22.54
N HIS A 348 -8.70 5.31 -23.71
CA HIS A 348 -7.63 5.98 -24.44
C HIS A 348 -7.99 7.44 -24.71
N THR A 349 -9.17 7.69 -25.28
CA THR A 349 -9.63 9.06 -25.55
C THR A 349 -9.66 9.93 -24.29
N PHE A 350 -10.08 9.36 -23.15
CA PHE A 350 -10.04 10.05 -21.86
C PHE A 350 -8.59 10.36 -21.46
N LEU A 351 -7.71 9.35 -21.43
CA LEU A 351 -6.31 9.50 -21.00
C LEU A 351 -5.50 10.45 -21.89
N SER A 352 -5.71 10.45 -23.21
CA SER A 352 -5.01 11.37 -24.13
C SER A 352 -5.47 12.82 -24.03
N LYS A 353 -6.66 13.08 -23.46
CA LYS A 353 -7.21 14.43 -23.30
C LYS A 353 -6.97 15.03 -21.92
N HIS A 354 -6.58 14.21 -20.95
CA HIS A 354 -6.43 14.63 -19.56
C HIS A 354 -5.03 14.29 -19.07
N GLU A 355 -4.31 15.33 -18.65
CA GLU A 355 -3.07 15.16 -17.90
C GLU A 355 -3.34 14.43 -16.58
N PRO A 356 -2.36 13.65 -16.07
CA PRO A 356 -2.50 12.93 -14.82
C PRO A 356 -2.79 13.87 -13.64
N GLN A 357 -4.01 13.82 -13.11
CA GLN A 357 -4.35 14.56 -11.89
C GLN A 357 -3.85 13.81 -10.66
N LEU A 358 -3.19 14.52 -9.75
CA LEU A 358 -2.63 13.98 -8.51
C LEU A 358 -3.69 13.86 -7.40
N THR A 359 -4.74 13.09 -7.70
CA THR A 359 -5.84 12.85 -6.75
C THR A 359 -5.35 11.94 -5.63
N PRO A 360 -5.54 12.30 -4.34
CA PRO A 360 -5.07 11.46 -3.24
C PRO A 360 -6.03 10.27 -3.05
N LEU A 361 -5.71 9.12 -3.63
CA LEU A 361 -6.54 7.92 -3.58
C LEU A 361 -5.98 6.81 -2.68
N TRP A 362 -4.71 6.88 -2.31
CA TRP A 362 -4.10 5.89 -1.43
C TRP A 362 -4.45 6.15 0.03
N LEU A 363 -4.63 5.07 0.81
CA LEU A 363 -5.05 5.12 2.21
C LEU A 363 -3.85 4.91 3.14
N GLY A 364 -3.51 5.94 3.92
CA GLY A 364 -2.58 5.88 5.05
C GLY A 364 -3.27 6.30 6.33
N LYS A 365 -2.66 7.19 7.12
CA LYS A 365 -3.38 7.93 8.18
C LYS A 365 -4.41 8.90 7.59
N THR A 366 -4.10 9.41 6.41
CA THR A 366 -4.94 10.27 5.57
C THR A 366 -4.90 9.75 4.14
N LEU A 367 -5.66 10.39 3.25
CA LEU A 367 -5.48 10.18 1.82
C LEU A 367 -4.13 10.74 1.36
N TYR A 368 -3.48 10.06 0.42
CA TYR A 368 -2.25 10.53 -0.21
C TYR A 368 -2.16 10.09 -1.68
N CYS A 369 -1.25 10.71 -2.43
CA CYS A 369 -0.98 10.42 -3.83
C CYS A 369 0.48 9.99 -3.99
N VAL A 370 0.73 8.99 -4.82
CA VAL A 370 2.10 8.54 -5.15
C VAL A 370 2.43 9.08 -6.53
N GLN A 371 2.88 10.34 -6.56
CA GLN A 371 2.93 11.12 -7.79
C GLN A 371 3.72 10.46 -8.94
N PRO A 372 4.93 9.88 -8.72
CA PRO A 372 5.66 9.23 -9.81
C PRO A 372 4.89 8.06 -10.42
N LEU A 373 4.14 7.33 -9.59
CA LEU A 373 3.37 6.17 -10.03
C LEU A 373 2.20 6.58 -10.94
N VAL A 374 1.47 7.65 -10.60
CA VAL A 374 0.33 8.14 -11.41
C VAL A 374 0.76 8.48 -12.84
N HIS A 375 1.88 9.18 -13.00
CA HIS A 375 2.42 9.51 -14.32
C HIS A 375 2.84 8.27 -15.11
N LEU A 376 3.47 7.31 -14.43
CA LEU A 376 3.88 6.06 -15.05
C LEU A 376 2.68 5.27 -15.56
N ILE A 377 1.68 4.99 -14.70
CA ILE A 377 0.54 4.15 -15.09
C ILE A 377 -0.31 4.83 -16.18
N HIS A 378 -0.42 6.16 -16.17
CA HIS A 378 -1.06 6.91 -17.24
C HIS A 378 -0.37 6.65 -18.59
N THR A 379 0.95 6.79 -18.62
CA THR A 379 1.77 6.53 -19.83
C THR A 379 1.68 5.07 -20.27
N VAL A 380 1.78 4.12 -19.33
CA VAL A 380 1.68 2.69 -19.61
C VAL A 380 0.31 2.34 -20.20
N ALA A 381 -0.77 2.87 -19.62
CA ALA A 381 -2.12 2.61 -20.09
C ALA A 381 -2.32 3.06 -21.55
N ILE A 382 -1.89 4.27 -21.90
CA ILE A 382 -1.96 4.78 -23.28
C ILE A 382 -1.19 3.87 -24.22
N ARG A 383 0.10 3.62 -23.92
CA ARG A 383 0.97 2.81 -24.78
C ARG A 383 0.46 1.39 -24.98
N ARG A 384 -0.08 0.76 -23.94
CA ARG A 384 -0.67 -0.58 -24.08
C ARG A 384 -1.84 -0.57 -25.05
N ILE A 385 -2.74 0.40 -24.92
CA ILE A 385 -3.88 0.49 -25.83
C ILE A 385 -3.40 0.73 -27.27
N ASP A 386 -2.41 1.61 -27.48
CA ASP A 386 -1.83 1.86 -28.80
C ASP A 386 -1.24 0.59 -29.45
N THR A 387 -0.50 -0.20 -28.67
CA THR A 387 0.09 -1.45 -29.18
C THR A 387 -0.96 -2.47 -29.61
N MET A 388 -2.12 -2.51 -28.97
CA MET A 388 -3.20 -3.44 -29.33
C MET A 388 -3.82 -3.11 -30.70
N TYR A 389 -3.85 -1.83 -31.08
CA TYR A 389 -4.42 -1.39 -32.37
C TYR A 389 -3.40 -1.30 -33.50
N THR A 390 -2.11 -1.45 -33.20
CA THR A 390 -1.03 -1.42 -34.21
C THR A 390 -0.65 -2.83 -34.70
N GLN A 391 -1.14 -3.88 -34.04
CA GLN A 391 -0.87 -5.29 -34.38
C GLN A 391 -1.95 -5.93 -35.29
N GLU A 392 -2.93 -5.15 -35.76
CA GLU A 392 -3.83 -5.49 -36.87
C GLU A 392 -3.28 -4.94 -38.19
#